data_AF-A0A3D4NW23-F1
#
_entry.id   AF-A0A3D4NW23-F1
#
_cell.length_a   1.000
_cell.length_b   1.000
_cell.length_c   1.000
_cell.angle_alpha   90.00
_cell.angle_beta   90.00
_cell.angle_gamma   90.00
#
_symmetry.space_group_name_H-M   'P 1'
#
loop_
_entity.id
_entity.type
_entity.pdbx_description
1 polymer ?
#
loop_
_entity_poly.entity_id
_entity_poly.type
_entity_poly.pdbx_seq_one_letter_code
_entity_poly.pdbx_strand_id
1 'polypeptide(L)'
;MNLRSLIVAVLVVLAGCVTPVRAPVTAPPVVVSQSTWQQVDREIVAASQSATEQAKIYSRGAMDYWRTRVYQLTEENFIPWFSSYWTQEWLSMKVSWYSLSATGEQDASAKRLAAYLLEQYQERVLAPVAVEIDPDAILGLATAFYVDILQEELQRISQRHGVPMAQLNGRIQKIPAIALGPPSARDASLYQVVHTQPLNTLPAYAALIDKIHKAGGDKGVDSTDTAMAPVAKRASKRIEAEMAPRGAASAVAAAAGKLAGGLISVA
;
A
#
# COMPACT_ATOMS: atom_id res chain seq x y z
N MET A 1 -35.43 28.58 -77.94
CA MET A 1 -35.25 27.82 -76.68
C MET A 1 -36.14 28.42 -75.61
N ASN A 2 -37.07 27.63 -75.06
CA ASN A 2 -38.13 28.11 -74.18
C ASN A 2 -37.68 28.05 -72.70
N LEU A 3 -37.77 29.18 -71.98
CA LEU A 3 -37.33 29.33 -70.58
C LEU A 3 -37.97 28.27 -69.64
N ARG A 4 -39.21 27.86 -69.94
CA ARG A 4 -39.93 26.81 -69.21
C ARG A 4 -39.30 25.42 -69.38
N SER A 5 -38.73 25.14 -70.55
CA SER A 5 -38.02 23.87 -70.79
C SER A 5 -36.70 23.80 -70.03
N LEU A 6 -36.08 24.96 -69.79
CA LEU A 6 -34.85 25.10 -69.02
C LEU A 6 -35.10 24.91 -67.52
N ILE A 7 -36.22 25.43 -67.01
CA ILE A 7 -36.64 25.25 -65.61
C ILE A 7 -37.00 23.79 -65.30
N VAL A 8 -37.69 23.11 -66.23
CA VAL A 8 -38.02 21.68 -66.06
C VAL A 8 -36.77 20.81 -66.11
N ALA A 9 -35.81 21.11 -67.00
CA ALA A 9 -34.53 20.40 -67.03
C ALA A 9 -33.72 20.60 -65.74
N VAL A 10 -33.71 21.81 -65.17
CA VAL A 10 -33.01 22.11 -63.91
C VAL A 10 -33.66 21.40 -62.71
N LEU A 11 -34.99 21.31 -62.65
CA LEU A 11 -35.70 20.61 -61.58
C LEU A 11 -35.49 19.08 -61.61
N VAL A 12 -35.36 18.49 -62.80
CA VAL A 12 -35.11 17.04 -62.95
C VAL A 12 -33.67 16.66 -62.58
N VAL A 13 -32.69 17.55 -62.82
CA VAL A 13 -31.29 17.32 -62.42
C VAL A 13 -31.11 17.47 -60.90
N LEU A 14 -31.88 18.34 -60.24
CA LEU A 14 -31.79 18.56 -58.78
C LEU A 14 -32.47 17.45 -57.94
N ALA A 15 -33.38 16.65 -58.52
CA ALA A 15 -34.02 15.53 -57.83
C ALA A 15 -33.27 14.19 -57.96
N GLY A 16 -32.15 14.16 -58.70
CA GLY A 16 -31.49 12.93 -59.16
C GLY A 16 -30.48 12.24 -58.22
N CYS A 17 -30.15 12.79 -57.05
CA CYS A 17 -29.12 12.20 -56.16
C CYS A 17 -29.57 12.16 -54.69
N VAL A 18 -30.70 11.52 -54.41
CA VAL A 18 -30.94 10.93 -53.08
C VAL A 18 -30.94 9.41 -53.28
N THR A 19 -29.75 8.86 -53.49
CA THR A 19 -29.55 7.44 -53.22
C THR A 19 -29.69 7.26 -51.71
N PRO A 20 -30.68 6.48 -51.21
CA PRO A 20 -30.73 6.17 -49.80
C PRO A 20 -29.41 5.49 -49.44
N VAL A 21 -28.65 6.10 -48.53
CA VAL A 21 -27.46 5.47 -47.93
C VAL A 21 -27.89 4.08 -47.49
N ARG A 22 -27.32 3.05 -48.13
CA ARG A 22 -27.59 1.66 -47.77
C ARG A 22 -27.34 1.56 -46.28
N ALA A 23 -28.39 1.26 -45.52
CA ALA A 23 -28.29 1.08 -44.07
C ALA A 23 -27.10 0.15 -43.81
N PRO A 24 -26.17 0.51 -42.90
CA PRO A 24 -25.03 -0.33 -42.60
C PRO A 24 -25.55 -1.72 -42.29
N VAL A 25 -25.06 -2.72 -43.02
CA VAL A 25 -25.43 -4.11 -42.81
C VAL A 25 -24.95 -4.47 -41.41
N THR A 26 -25.87 -4.48 -40.45
CA THR A 26 -25.57 -4.91 -39.08
C THR A 26 -25.14 -6.36 -39.17
N ALA A 27 -23.86 -6.63 -38.93
CA ALA A 27 -23.37 -8.00 -38.85
C ALA A 27 -24.26 -8.78 -37.86
N PRO A 28 -24.64 -10.04 -38.17
CA PRO A 28 -25.49 -10.81 -37.28
C PRO A 28 -24.83 -10.85 -35.89
N PRO A 29 -25.62 -10.68 -34.80
CA PRO A 29 -25.06 -10.68 -33.46
C PRO A 29 -24.33 -12.01 -33.23
N VAL A 30 -23.06 -11.95 -32.81
CA VAL A 30 -22.29 -13.15 -32.49
C VAL A 30 -22.99 -13.86 -31.33
N VAL A 31 -23.59 -15.02 -31.59
CA VAL A 31 -24.26 -15.82 -30.59
C VAL A 31 -23.22 -16.72 -29.93
N VAL A 32 -22.83 -16.38 -28.71
CA VAL A 32 -21.89 -17.18 -27.91
C VAL A 32 -22.67 -18.30 -27.21
N SER A 33 -22.23 -19.55 -27.42
CA SER A 33 -22.86 -20.71 -26.82
C SER A 33 -22.73 -20.73 -25.29
N GLN A 34 -23.64 -21.43 -24.60
CA GLN A 34 -23.57 -21.56 -23.15
C GLN A 34 -22.26 -22.25 -22.70
N SER A 35 -21.83 -23.30 -23.41
CA SER A 35 -20.61 -24.04 -23.06
C SER A 35 -19.36 -23.17 -23.19
N THR A 36 -19.29 -22.32 -24.22
CA THR A 36 -18.23 -21.30 -24.35
C THR A 36 -18.23 -20.35 -23.15
N TRP A 37 -19.41 -19.90 -22.72
CA TRP A 37 -19.53 -19.04 -21.55
C TRP A 37 -19.07 -19.70 -20.25
N GLN A 38 -19.32 -20.99 -20.05
CA GLN A 38 -18.79 -21.73 -18.90
C GLN A 38 -17.26 -21.88 -18.93
N GLN A 39 -16.66 -21.97 -20.12
CA GLN A 39 -15.20 -21.99 -20.27
C GLN A 39 -14.61 -20.62 -19.94
N VAL A 40 -15.20 -19.55 -20.50
CA VAL A 40 -14.82 -18.16 -20.22
C VAL A 40 -14.87 -17.87 -18.72
N ASP A 41 -15.95 -18.23 -18.02
CA ASP A 41 -16.05 -17.98 -16.57
C ASP A 41 -14.96 -18.69 -15.77
N ARG A 42 -14.66 -19.95 -16.11
CA ARG A 42 -13.58 -20.71 -15.46
C ARG A 42 -12.22 -20.08 -15.72
N GLU A 43 -11.98 -19.59 -16.93
CA GLU A 43 -10.73 -18.91 -17.29
C GLU A 43 -10.60 -17.56 -16.60
N ILE A 44 -11.68 -16.79 -16.42
CA ILE A 44 -11.67 -15.54 -15.65
C ILE A 44 -11.25 -15.82 -14.20
N VAL A 45 -11.80 -16.86 -13.57
CA VAL A 45 -11.42 -17.26 -12.21
C VAL A 45 -9.96 -17.69 -12.15
N ALA A 46 -9.50 -18.50 -13.10
CA ALA A 46 -8.11 -18.94 -13.18
C ALA A 46 -7.13 -17.77 -13.41
N ALA A 47 -7.49 -16.84 -14.28
CA ALA A 47 -6.72 -15.62 -14.53
C ALA A 47 -6.62 -14.75 -13.27
N SER A 48 -7.73 -14.55 -12.57
CA SER A 48 -7.74 -13.82 -11.29
C SER A 48 -6.87 -14.50 -10.23
N GLN A 49 -6.89 -15.84 -10.14
CA GLN A 49 -6.02 -16.57 -9.22
C GLN A 49 -4.54 -16.41 -9.58
N SER A 50 -4.19 -16.53 -10.86
CA SER A 50 -2.81 -16.32 -11.33
C SER A 50 -2.33 -14.89 -11.09
N ALA A 51 -3.15 -13.88 -11.41
CA ALA A 51 -2.86 -12.47 -11.14
C ALA A 51 -2.66 -12.22 -9.63
N THR A 52 -3.43 -12.89 -8.77
CA THR A 52 -3.26 -12.81 -7.31
C THR A 52 -1.91 -13.34 -6.85
N GLU A 53 -1.47 -14.49 -7.40
CA GLU A 53 -0.16 -15.05 -7.04
C GLU A 53 1.00 -14.17 -7.53
N GLN A 54 0.88 -13.59 -8.73
CA GLN A 54 1.86 -12.64 -9.25
C GLN A 54 1.92 -11.36 -8.40
N ALA A 55 0.76 -10.80 -8.00
CA ALA A 55 0.69 -9.65 -7.11
C ALA A 55 1.28 -9.95 -5.72
N LYS A 56 1.10 -11.17 -5.19
CA LYS A 56 1.75 -11.61 -3.94
C LYS A 56 3.26 -11.67 -4.08
N ILE A 57 3.79 -12.21 -5.18
CA ILE A 57 5.23 -12.27 -5.45
C ILE A 57 5.79 -10.85 -5.49
N TYR A 58 5.14 -9.95 -6.24
CA TYR A 58 5.50 -8.54 -6.31
C TYR A 58 5.51 -7.90 -4.91
N SER A 59 4.43 -8.05 -4.14
CA SER A 59 4.30 -7.44 -2.81
C SER A 59 5.36 -7.95 -1.84
N ARG A 60 5.67 -9.26 -1.87
CA ARG A 60 6.73 -9.86 -1.06
C ARG A 60 8.10 -9.30 -1.44
N GLY A 61 8.42 -9.27 -2.73
CA GLY A 61 9.67 -8.70 -3.22
C GLY A 61 9.83 -7.23 -2.83
N ALA A 62 8.76 -6.43 -2.97
CA ALA A 62 8.74 -5.03 -2.58
C ALA A 62 8.95 -4.84 -1.07
N MET A 63 8.27 -5.63 -0.23
CA MET A 63 8.44 -5.60 1.24
C MET A 63 9.80 -6.11 1.70
N ASP A 64 10.37 -7.10 1.01
CA ASP A 64 11.72 -7.60 1.30
C ASP A 64 12.78 -6.56 0.92
N TYR A 65 12.60 -5.87 -0.21
CA TYR A 65 13.44 -4.76 -0.60
C TYR A 65 13.35 -3.60 0.38
N TRP A 66 12.13 -3.18 0.76
CA TRP A 66 11.90 -2.18 1.80
C TRP A 66 12.63 -2.53 3.10
N ARG A 67 12.47 -3.77 3.60
CA ARG A 67 13.11 -4.22 4.83
C ARG A 67 14.63 -4.19 4.71
N THR A 68 15.16 -4.63 3.58
CA THR A 68 16.61 -4.60 3.29
C THR A 68 17.13 -3.17 3.33
N ARG A 69 16.39 -2.22 2.73
CA ARG A 69 16.80 -0.82 2.72
C ARG A 69 16.75 -0.17 4.10
N VAL A 70 15.74 -0.50 4.90
CA VAL A 70 15.65 -0.07 6.31
C VAL A 70 16.88 -0.56 7.08
N TYR A 71 17.28 -1.83 6.92
CA TYR A 71 18.47 -2.36 7.60
C TYR A 71 19.76 -1.66 7.14
N GLN A 72 19.95 -1.50 5.83
CA GLN A 72 21.13 -0.81 5.29
C GLN A 72 21.25 0.62 5.83
N LEU A 73 20.19 1.42 5.75
CA LEU A 73 20.24 2.80 6.25
C LEU A 73 20.33 2.86 7.78
N THR A 74 19.84 1.85 8.48
CA THR A 74 20.08 1.73 9.92
C THR A 74 21.57 1.56 10.20
N GLU A 75 22.27 0.69 9.47
CA GLU A 75 23.71 0.45 9.63
C GLU A 75 24.58 1.60 9.11
N GLU A 76 24.19 2.25 8.03
CA GLU A 76 24.97 3.30 7.37
C GLU A 76 24.77 4.67 8.03
N ASN A 77 23.53 5.01 8.43
CA ASN A 77 23.19 6.36 8.89
C ASN A 77 22.88 6.42 10.38
N PHE A 78 22.07 5.49 10.89
CA PHE A 78 21.56 5.59 12.26
C PHE A 78 22.56 5.10 13.29
N ILE A 79 23.11 3.89 13.15
CA ILE A 79 24.05 3.32 14.10
C ILE A 79 25.29 4.21 14.25
N PRO A 80 25.98 4.64 13.18
CA PRO A 80 27.19 5.46 13.31
C PRO A 80 26.90 6.81 13.99
N TRP A 81 25.77 7.44 13.66
CA TRP A 81 25.33 8.65 14.34
C TRP A 81 25.05 8.40 15.82
N PHE A 82 24.26 7.35 16.12
CA PHE A 82 23.84 7.01 17.48
C PHE A 82 25.04 6.64 18.37
N SER A 83 25.98 5.85 17.85
CA SER A 83 27.18 5.42 18.57
C SER A 83 28.29 6.47 18.58
N SER A 84 28.15 7.57 17.85
CA SER A 84 29.18 8.61 17.83
C SER A 84 29.35 9.22 19.23
N TYR A 85 30.60 9.50 19.58
CA TYR A 85 30.95 10.09 20.87
C TYR A 85 30.13 11.35 21.16
N TRP A 86 29.98 12.22 20.16
CA TRP A 86 29.29 13.49 20.36
C TRP A 86 27.77 13.32 20.55
N THR A 87 27.14 12.37 19.83
CA THR A 87 25.73 12.05 20.07
C THR A 87 25.52 11.47 21.47
N GLN A 88 26.40 10.59 21.94
CA GLN A 88 26.30 9.98 23.27
C GLN A 88 26.40 11.02 24.39
N GLU A 89 27.38 11.92 24.33
CA GLU A 89 27.53 13.02 25.29
C GLU A 89 26.31 13.96 25.29
N TRP A 90 25.82 14.31 24.11
CA TRP A 90 24.64 15.16 23.98
C TRP A 90 23.35 14.48 24.49
N LEU A 91 23.16 13.18 24.23
CA LEU A 91 22.04 12.39 24.74
C LEU A 91 22.09 12.31 26.28
N SER A 92 23.29 12.10 26.86
CA SER A 92 23.50 12.09 28.30
C SER A 92 23.10 13.42 28.95
N MET A 93 23.48 14.55 28.33
CA MET A 93 23.06 15.88 28.77
C MET A 93 21.53 16.06 28.71
N LYS A 94 20.88 15.62 27.62
CA LYS A 94 19.42 15.69 27.48
C LYS A 94 18.68 14.86 28.53
N VAL A 95 19.11 13.63 28.78
CA VAL A 95 18.50 12.76 29.80
C VAL A 95 18.61 13.37 31.18
N SER A 96 19.78 13.95 31.51
CA SER A 96 20.02 14.65 32.77
C SER A 96 19.11 15.87 32.94
N TRP A 97 18.86 16.62 31.87
CA TRP A 97 17.89 17.73 31.90
C TRP A 97 16.45 17.25 32.06
N TYR A 98 16.08 16.17 31.37
CA TYR A 98 14.72 15.61 31.46
C TYR A 98 14.42 14.97 32.80
N SER A 99 15.41 14.39 33.49
CA SER A 99 15.22 13.87 34.85
C SER A 99 15.04 14.98 35.88
N LEU A 100 15.78 16.09 35.75
CA LEU A 100 15.64 17.27 36.61
C LEU A 100 14.30 18.00 36.43
N SER A 101 13.74 17.97 35.22
CA SER A 101 12.46 18.61 34.88
C SER A 101 11.24 17.68 35.01
N ALA A 102 11.43 16.41 35.38
CA ALA A 102 10.33 15.49 35.62
C ALA A 102 9.74 15.73 37.02
N THR A 103 8.65 16.50 37.08
CA THR A 103 7.90 16.82 38.31
C THR A 103 7.10 15.61 38.80
N GLY A 104 7.80 14.58 39.32
CA GLY A 104 7.20 13.43 40.00
C GLY A 104 6.60 12.34 39.11
N GLU A 105 6.65 12.48 37.79
CA GLU A 105 6.16 11.47 36.85
C GLU A 105 7.27 10.46 36.50
N GLN A 106 7.12 9.22 36.97
CA GLN A 106 8.01 8.11 36.64
C GLN A 106 8.01 7.90 35.11
N ASP A 107 9.19 7.72 34.52
CA ASP A 107 9.45 7.46 33.09
C ASP A 107 9.26 8.65 32.12
N ALA A 108 8.97 9.87 32.58
CA ALA A 108 8.79 11.02 31.68
C ALA A 108 10.05 11.34 30.85
N SER A 109 11.25 11.17 31.41
CA SER A 109 12.52 11.35 30.70
C SER A 109 12.77 10.27 29.65
N ALA A 110 12.53 9.01 29.99
CA ALA A 110 12.69 7.86 29.09
C ALA A 110 11.72 7.95 27.89
N LYS A 111 10.46 8.36 28.13
CA LYS A 111 9.47 8.58 27.05
C LYS A 111 9.92 9.67 26.08
N ARG A 112 10.43 10.80 26.60
CA ARG A 112 10.93 11.92 25.76
C ARG A 112 12.17 11.51 24.96
N LEU A 113 13.09 10.75 25.57
CA LEU A 113 14.24 10.21 24.86
C LEU A 113 13.83 9.24 23.75
N ALA A 114 12.92 8.32 24.03
CA ALA A 114 12.42 7.36 23.05
C ALA A 114 11.74 8.07 21.87
N ALA A 115 10.92 9.09 22.13
CA ALA A 115 10.31 9.91 21.09
C ALA A 115 11.36 10.61 20.21
N TYR A 116 12.39 11.19 20.83
CA TYR A 116 13.48 11.82 20.09
C TYR A 116 14.29 10.84 19.24
N LEU A 117 14.62 9.65 19.78
CA LEU A 117 15.34 8.63 19.02
C LEU A 117 14.50 8.10 17.86
N LEU A 118 13.18 8.01 18.03
CA LEU A 118 12.24 7.63 16.99
C LEU A 118 12.18 8.69 15.87
N GLU A 119 12.10 9.98 16.22
CA GLU A 119 12.16 11.08 15.26
C GLU A 119 13.47 11.04 14.45
N GLN A 120 14.61 10.85 15.12
CA GLN A 120 15.90 10.70 14.42
C GLN A 120 15.97 9.44 13.55
N TYR A 121 15.34 8.34 13.97
CA TYR A 121 15.25 7.13 13.15
C TYR A 121 14.37 7.36 11.93
N GLN A 122 13.25 8.08 12.08
CA GLN A 122 12.38 8.47 10.96
C GLN A 122 13.14 9.32 9.94
N GLU A 123 13.79 10.39 10.37
CA GLU A 123 14.51 11.31 9.47
C GLU A 123 15.69 10.63 8.75
N ARG A 124 16.42 9.75 9.44
CA ARG A 124 17.68 9.18 8.92
C ARG A 124 17.51 7.86 8.18
N VAL A 125 16.43 7.13 8.46
CA VAL A 125 16.18 5.78 7.91
C VAL A 125 14.85 5.76 7.16
N LEU A 126 13.73 5.99 7.83
CA LEU A 126 12.42 5.71 7.25
C LEU A 126 12.02 6.69 6.15
N ALA A 127 12.24 8.00 6.32
CA ALA A 127 11.93 8.99 5.30
C ALA A 127 12.78 8.80 4.02
N PRO A 128 14.11 8.57 4.11
CA PRO A 128 14.91 8.19 2.95
C PRO A 128 14.46 6.88 2.29
N VAL A 129 14.12 5.84 3.07
CA VAL A 129 13.57 4.59 2.51
C VAL A 129 12.26 4.84 1.77
N ALA A 130 11.37 5.65 2.31
CA ALA A 130 10.06 5.93 1.70
C ALA A 130 10.15 6.64 0.35
N VAL A 131 11.25 7.38 0.08
CA VAL A 131 11.52 7.95 -1.25
C VAL A 131 11.83 6.86 -2.29
N GLU A 132 12.46 5.77 -1.87
CA GLU A 132 12.81 4.63 -2.75
C GLU A 132 11.65 3.62 -2.85
N ILE A 133 11.04 3.29 -1.72
CA ILE A 133 10.01 2.27 -1.58
C ILE A 133 9.11 2.61 -0.38
N ASP A 134 7.91 3.12 -0.66
CA ASP A 134 6.92 3.44 0.36
C ASP A 134 6.07 2.19 0.70
N PRO A 135 6.11 1.68 1.95
CA PRO A 135 5.32 0.53 2.36
C PRO A 135 3.81 0.76 2.22
N ASP A 136 3.34 2.00 2.41
CA ASP A 136 1.92 2.35 2.30
C ASP A 136 1.46 2.32 0.84
N ALA A 137 2.37 2.58 -0.11
CA ALA A 137 2.10 2.51 -1.53
C ALA A 137 2.11 1.07 -2.10
N ILE A 138 2.78 0.11 -1.44
CA ILE A 138 2.95 -1.27 -1.96
C ILE A 138 1.59 -1.94 -2.22
N LEU A 139 0.61 -1.75 -1.33
CA LEU A 139 -0.73 -2.31 -1.52
C LEU A 139 -1.40 -1.76 -2.78
N GLY A 140 -1.29 -0.45 -3.01
CA GLY A 140 -1.82 0.22 -4.19
C GLY A 140 -1.17 -0.30 -5.47
N LEU A 141 0.16 -0.36 -5.49
CA LEU A 141 0.95 -0.85 -6.62
C LEU A 141 0.68 -2.32 -6.93
N ALA A 142 0.58 -3.16 -5.91
CA ALA A 142 0.24 -4.57 -6.07
C ALA A 142 -1.16 -4.78 -6.63
N THR A 143 -2.12 -3.95 -6.21
CA THR A 143 -3.49 -4.01 -6.75
C THR A 143 -3.52 -3.53 -8.20
N ALA A 144 -2.81 -2.46 -8.54
CA ALA A 144 -2.68 -2.00 -9.92
C ALA A 144 -2.07 -3.09 -10.82
N PHE A 145 -1.00 -3.74 -10.35
CA PHE A 145 -0.38 -4.86 -11.05
C PHE A 145 -1.33 -6.05 -11.25
N TYR A 146 -2.13 -6.39 -10.23
CA TYR A 146 -3.20 -7.39 -10.36
C TYR A 146 -4.21 -7.02 -11.46
N VAL A 147 -4.66 -5.76 -11.49
CA VAL A 147 -5.64 -5.26 -12.47
C VAL A 147 -5.07 -5.30 -13.88
N ASP A 148 -3.82 -4.87 -14.07
CA ASP A 148 -3.15 -4.86 -15.37
C ASP A 148 -3.05 -6.29 -15.97
N ILE A 149 -2.64 -7.28 -15.15
CA ILE A 149 -2.60 -8.69 -15.58
C ILE A 149 -3.99 -9.17 -15.96
N LEU A 150 -5.00 -8.86 -15.13
CA LEU A 150 -6.35 -9.33 -15.37
C LEU A 150 -6.95 -8.69 -16.64
N GLN A 151 -6.66 -7.42 -16.91
CA GLN A 151 -7.09 -6.73 -18.13
C GLN A 151 -6.53 -7.41 -19.37
N GLU A 152 -5.24 -7.78 -19.35
CA GLU A 152 -4.59 -8.49 -20.45
C GLU A 152 -5.19 -9.89 -20.65
N GLU A 153 -5.39 -10.64 -19.56
CA GLU A 153 -5.99 -11.98 -19.64
C GLU A 153 -7.43 -11.93 -20.16
N LEU A 154 -8.23 -10.93 -19.79
CA LEU A 154 -9.59 -10.75 -20.34
C LEU A 154 -9.58 -10.52 -21.86
N GLN A 155 -8.62 -9.75 -22.36
CA GLN A 155 -8.45 -9.58 -23.82
C GLN A 155 -8.05 -10.89 -24.50
N ARG A 156 -7.12 -11.66 -23.90
CA ARG A 156 -6.71 -12.97 -24.41
C ARG A 156 -7.88 -13.97 -24.41
N ILE A 157 -8.69 -14.01 -23.35
CA ILE A 157 -9.89 -14.86 -23.25
C ILE A 157 -10.91 -14.48 -24.32
N SER A 158 -11.16 -13.18 -24.53
CA SER A 158 -12.07 -12.69 -25.58
C SER A 158 -11.62 -13.17 -26.97
N GLN A 159 -10.34 -13.02 -27.29
CA GLN A 159 -9.78 -13.44 -28.57
C GLN A 159 -9.81 -14.97 -28.75
N ARG A 160 -9.41 -15.73 -27.71
CA ARG A 160 -9.36 -17.20 -27.73
C ARG A 160 -10.72 -17.84 -27.99
N HIS A 161 -11.77 -17.28 -27.40
CA HIS A 161 -13.13 -17.82 -27.47
C HIS A 161 -14.02 -17.12 -28.52
N GLY A 162 -13.47 -16.17 -29.28
CA GLY A 162 -14.23 -15.39 -30.26
C GLY A 162 -15.39 -14.59 -29.66
N VAL A 163 -15.31 -14.25 -28.37
CA VAL A 163 -16.35 -13.52 -27.65
C VAL A 163 -16.14 -12.03 -27.87
N PRO A 164 -17.11 -11.27 -28.42
CA PRO A 164 -16.95 -9.84 -28.57
C PRO A 164 -16.73 -9.15 -27.21
N MET A 165 -15.76 -8.24 -27.12
CA MET A 165 -15.43 -7.52 -25.88
C MET A 165 -16.65 -6.84 -25.24
N ALA A 166 -17.59 -6.32 -26.03
CA ALA A 166 -18.83 -5.74 -25.49
C ALA A 166 -19.68 -6.77 -24.72
N GLN A 167 -19.75 -8.01 -25.20
CA GLN A 167 -20.47 -9.09 -24.50
C GLN A 167 -19.72 -9.54 -23.25
N LEU A 168 -18.38 -9.65 -23.33
CA LEU A 168 -17.55 -9.98 -22.18
C LEU A 168 -17.68 -8.91 -21.09
N ASN A 169 -17.60 -7.63 -21.46
CA ASN A 169 -17.80 -6.48 -20.57
C ASN A 169 -19.17 -6.53 -19.87
N GLY A 170 -20.24 -6.79 -20.63
CA GLY A 170 -21.58 -6.97 -20.06
C GLY A 170 -21.69 -8.16 -19.10
N ARG A 171 -20.84 -9.19 -19.26
CA ARG A 171 -20.77 -10.34 -18.35
C ARG A 171 -20.01 -10.01 -17.08
N ILE A 172 -18.81 -9.43 -17.18
CA ILE A 172 -17.99 -9.06 -16.02
C ILE A 172 -18.60 -7.92 -15.20
N GLN A 173 -19.49 -7.11 -15.79
CA GLN A 173 -20.33 -6.14 -15.07
C GLN A 173 -21.23 -6.80 -14.01
N LYS A 174 -21.60 -8.08 -14.20
CA LYS A 174 -22.46 -8.84 -13.28
C LYS A 174 -21.69 -9.61 -12.22
N ILE A 175 -20.36 -9.65 -12.31
CA ILE A 175 -19.50 -10.33 -11.35
C ILE A 175 -19.14 -9.34 -10.24
N PRO A 176 -19.56 -9.56 -8.98
CA PRO A 176 -19.12 -8.71 -7.88
C PRO A 176 -17.64 -8.96 -7.59
N ALA A 177 -16.84 -7.89 -7.55
CA ALA A 177 -15.40 -7.95 -7.23
C ALA A 177 -15.10 -7.37 -5.85
N ILE A 178 -15.77 -6.27 -5.49
CA ILE A 178 -15.72 -5.67 -4.16
C ILE A 178 -17.14 -5.68 -3.60
N ALA A 179 -17.32 -6.27 -2.42
CA ALA A 179 -18.60 -6.32 -1.72
C ALA A 179 -18.37 -6.01 -0.24
N LEU A 180 -18.49 -4.73 0.14
CA LEU A 180 -18.27 -4.26 1.52
C LEU A 180 -19.57 -4.02 2.27
N GLY A 181 -20.71 -4.12 1.59
CA GLY A 181 -22.04 -3.86 2.14
C GLY A 181 -22.40 -2.37 2.11
N PRO A 182 -23.57 -1.99 2.66
CA PRO A 182 -24.10 -0.64 2.53
C PRO A 182 -23.13 0.46 3.00
N PRO A 183 -23.06 1.62 2.31
CA PRO A 183 -23.82 2.00 1.11
C PRO A 183 -23.31 1.33 -0.18
N SER A 184 -24.17 1.21 -1.20
CA SER A 184 -23.86 0.54 -2.48
C SER A 184 -22.65 1.12 -3.23
N ALA A 185 -22.25 2.36 -2.94
CA ALA A 185 -21.02 2.95 -3.44
C ALA A 185 -19.74 2.22 -2.99
N ARG A 186 -19.83 1.34 -1.97
CA ARG A 186 -18.74 0.52 -1.46
C ARG A 186 -18.62 -0.84 -2.16
N ASP A 187 -19.51 -1.12 -3.10
CA ASP A 187 -19.49 -2.32 -3.92
C ASP A 187 -19.03 -1.97 -5.34
N ALA A 188 -18.30 -2.88 -5.97
CA ALA A 188 -17.88 -2.73 -7.36
C ALA A 188 -17.88 -4.06 -8.10
N SER A 189 -18.29 -4.01 -9.37
CA SER A 189 -18.17 -5.15 -10.29
C SER A 189 -16.76 -5.32 -10.81
N LEU A 190 -16.46 -6.50 -11.35
CA LEU A 190 -15.19 -6.78 -12.00
C LEU A 190 -14.93 -5.81 -13.17
N TYR A 191 -15.99 -5.44 -13.91
CA TYR A 191 -15.90 -4.42 -14.95
C TYR A 191 -15.34 -3.10 -14.40
N GLN A 192 -15.92 -2.61 -13.30
CA GLN A 192 -15.54 -1.34 -12.70
C GLN A 192 -14.10 -1.37 -12.17
N VAL A 193 -13.69 -2.48 -11.53
CA VAL A 193 -12.31 -2.65 -11.04
C VAL A 193 -11.30 -2.63 -12.19
N VAL A 194 -11.61 -3.29 -13.32
CA VAL A 194 -10.66 -3.41 -14.44
C VAL A 194 -10.64 -2.18 -15.35
N HIS A 195 -11.71 -1.40 -15.43
CA HIS A 195 -11.83 -0.26 -16.36
C HIS A 195 -11.66 1.11 -15.71
N THR A 196 -11.55 1.19 -14.38
CA THR A 196 -11.37 2.47 -13.69
C THR A 196 -9.89 2.79 -13.51
N GLN A 197 -9.37 3.72 -14.32
CA GLN A 197 -8.00 4.23 -14.20
C GLN A 197 -8.02 5.72 -13.85
N PRO A 198 -7.35 6.17 -12.77
CA PRO A 198 -6.66 5.36 -11.76
C PRO A 198 -7.63 4.69 -10.77
N LEU A 199 -7.27 3.50 -10.26
CA LEU A 199 -8.15 2.67 -9.43
C LEU A 199 -8.60 3.36 -8.13
N ASN A 200 -7.79 4.28 -7.60
CA ASN A 200 -8.12 5.10 -6.43
C ASN A 200 -9.32 6.04 -6.61
N THR A 201 -9.78 6.27 -7.84
CA THR A 201 -11.01 7.04 -8.12
C THR A 201 -12.27 6.21 -7.90
N LEU A 202 -12.16 4.88 -7.80
CA LEU A 202 -13.28 3.99 -7.52
C LEU A 202 -13.62 4.03 -6.01
N PRO A 203 -14.81 4.53 -5.59
CA PRO A 203 -15.13 4.67 -4.17
C PRO A 203 -15.11 3.36 -3.39
N ALA A 204 -15.51 2.25 -4.04
CA ALA A 204 -15.44 0.91 -3.47
C ALA A 204 -14.01 0.47 -3.16
N TYR A 205 -13.05 0.83 -4.02
CA TYR A 205 -11.65 0.54 -3.79
C TYR A 205 -11.08 1.41 -2.66
N ALA A 206 -11.39 2.71 -2.63
CA ALA A 206 -10.99 3.58 -1.53
C ALA A 206 -11.52 3.07 -0.17
N ALA A 207 -12.78 2.62 -0.13
CA ALA A 207 -13.37 2.01 1.07
C ALA A 207 -12.72 0.66 1.44
N LEU A 208 -12.29 -0.13 0.46
CA LEU A 208 -11.57 -1.38 0.70
C LEU A 208 -10.20 -1.11 1.33
N ILE A 209 -9.46 -0.16 0.78
CA ILE A 209 -8.15 0.24 1.31
C ILE A 209 -8.28 0.81 2.72
N ASP A 210 -9.23 1.70 2.97
CA ASP A 210 -9.51 2.22 4.31
C ASP A 210 -9.87 1.10 5.30
N LYS A 211 -10.65 0.10 4.88
CA LYS A 211 -10.96 -1.07 5.71
C LYS A 211 -9.72 -1.93 5.98
N ILE A 212 -8.85 -2.12 4.99
CA ILE A 212 -7.60 -2.87 5.16
C ILE A 212 -6.67 -2.11 6.11
N HIS A 213 -6.53 -0.79 5.94
CA HIS A 213 -5.75 0.05 6.84
C HIS A 213 -6.30 0.01 8.26
N LYS A 214 -7.62 0.12 8.48
CA LYS A 214 -8.23 0.01 9.82
C LYS A 214 -8.09 -1.38 10.45
N ALA A 215 -8.26 -2.44 9.65
CA ALA A 215 -8.04 -3.81 10.10
C ALA A 215 -6.56 -4.06 10.43
N GLY A 216 -5.67 -3.39 9.70
CA GLY A 216 -4.27 -3.21 10.04
C GLY A 216 -4.16 -2.49 11.38
N GLY A 217 -4.71 -1.28 11.52
CA GLY A 217 -4.63 -0.39 12.69
C GLY A 217 -5.08 -1.00 14.02
N ASP A 218 -6.10 -1.86 14.05
CA ASP A 218 -6.51 -2.59 15.27
C ASP A 218 -5.49 -3.70 15.68
N LYS A 219 -4.54 -4.05 14.80
CA LYS A 219 -3.44 -5.01 15.03
C LYS A 219 -2.05 -4.59 14.51
N GLY A 220 -1.82 -3.31 14.18
CA GLY A 220 -0.55 -2.75 13.70
C GLY A 220 -0.62 -1.81 12.48
N VAL A 221 0.17 -0.73 12.58
CA VAL A 221 0.55 0.19 11.49
C VAL A 221 -0.50 1.24 11.11
N ASP A 222 -1.05 1.96 12.10
CA ASP A 222 -1.36 3.38 11.87
C ASP A 222 -0.26 4.19 12.55
N SER A 223 0.48 4.92 11.71
CA SER A 223 1.79 5.52 11.96
C SER A 223 2.93 4.52 12.17
N THR A 224 3.95 4.67 11.34
CA THR A 224 5.32 4.23 11.61
C THR A 224 5.78 4.56 13.04
N ASP A 225 5.19 5.55 13.72
CA ASP A 225 5.36 5.79 15.16
C ASP A 225 4.97 4.59 16.04
N THR A 226 3.83 3.96 15.75
CA THR A 226 3.22 2.94 16.61
C THR A 226 3.78 1.55 16.32
N ALA A 227 4.11 1.26 15.05
CA ALA A 227 4.73 0.00 14.63
C ALA A 227 6.20 -0.10 15.06
N MET A 228 6.89 1.04 15.21
CA MET A 228 8.26 1.11 15.72
C MET A 228 8.32 1.23 17.24
N ALA A 229 7.23 1.58 17.93
CA ALA A 229 7.20 1.66 19.39
C ALA A 229 7.77 0.40 20.10
N PRO A 230 7.57 -0.86 19.64
CA PRO A 230 8.20 -2.02 20.25
C PRO A 230 9.70 -2.13 19.97
N VAL A 231 10.15 -1.76 18.77
CA VAL A 231 11.57 -1.78 18.36
C VAL A 231 12.32 -0.64 19.05
N ALA A 232 11.77 0.57 19.04
CA ALA A 232 12.23 1.73 19.78
C ALA A 232 12.23 1.48 21.30
N LYS A 233 11.22 0.79 21.85
CA LYS A 233 11.18 0.39 23.27
C LYS A 233 12.21 -0.70 23.60
N ARG A 234 12.46 -1.65 22.69
CA ARG A 234 13.52 -2.67 22.86
C ARG A 234 14.91 -2.05 22.73
N ALA A 235 15.12 -1.15 21.78
CA ALA A 235 16.35 -0.38 21.63
C ALA A 235 16.58 0.51 22.85
N SER A 236 15.56 1.25 23.30
CA SER A 236 15.62 2.09 24.51
C SER A 236 15.93 1.26 25.76
N LYS A 237 15.26 0.12 25.97
CA LYS A 237 15.57 -0.80 27.07
C LYS A 237 16.99 -1.36 27.01
N ARG A 238 17.49 -1.64 25.80
CA ARG A 238 18.86 -2.12 25.61
C ARG A 238 19.87 -1.01 25.91
N ILE A 239 19.60 0.22 25.47
CA ILE A 239 20.42 1.39 25.76
C ILE A 239 20.39 1.71 27.27
N GLU A 240 19.23 1.67 27.92
CA GLU A 240 19.12 1.79 29.38
C GLU A 240 19.92 0.71 30.10
N ALA A 241 19.85 -0.54 29.66
CA ALA A 241 20.61 -1.65 30.23
C ALA A 241 22.12 -1.55 29.98
N GLU A 242 22.54 -0.97 28.84
CA GLU A 242 23.95 -0.74 28.49
C GLU A 242 24.51 0.57 29.11
N MET A 243 23.65 1.51 29.51
CA MET A 243 24.02 2.74 30.24
C MET A 243 23.91 2.62 31.76
N ALA A 244 23.08 1.71 32.28
CA ALA A 244 23.02 1.37 33.71
C ALA A 244 24.39 1.01 34.35
N PRO A 245 25.34 0.34 33.67
CA PRO A 245 26.66 0.07 34.23
C PRO A 245 27.59 1.29 34.21
N ARG A 246 27.27 2.35 33.44
CA ARG A 246 28.12 3.55 33.29
C ARG A 246 27.61 4.76 34.08
N GLY A 247 26.38 4.71 34.61
CA GLY A 247 25.82 5.72 35.53
C GLY A 247 25.97 5.42 37.03
N ALA A 248 26.54 4.26 37.41
CA ALA A 248 26.65 3.82 38.81
C ALA A 248 28.10 3.73 39.34
N ALA A 249 29.02 4.54 38.80
CA ALA A 249 30.41 4.58 39.27
C ALA A 249 30.75 5.79 40.17
N SER A 250 29.80 6.69 40.46
CA SER A 250 30.07 7.90 41.25
C SER A 250 29.00 8.21 42.31
N ALA A 251 28.59 7.22 43.10
CA ALA A 251 27.92 7.46 44.39
C ALA A 251 27.91 6.22 45.31
N VAL A 252 29.07 5.59 45.55
CA VAL A 252 29.21 4.66 46.70
C VAL A 252 30.27 5.23 47.65
N ALA A 253 29.96 6.40 48.19
CA ALA A 253 30.72 7.02 49.28
C ALA A 253 29.77 7.70 50.27
N ALA A 254 28.65 7.06 50.62
CA ALA A 254 27.80 7.51 51.73
C ALA A 254 26.77 6.45 52.19
N ALA A 255 27.18 5.19 52.39
CA ALA A 255 26.38 4.22 53.17
C ALA A 255 27.18 2.97 53.59
N ALA A 256 28.50 3.06 53.72
CA ALA A 256 29.27 1.99 54.38
C ALA A 256 29.28 2.26 55.89
N GLY A 257 28.12 2.08 56.52
CA GLY A 257 27.93 2.23 57.94
C GLY A 257 27.05 1.11 58.48
N LYS A 258 27.70 0.12 59.13
CA LYS A 258 27.12 -0.75 60.16
C LYS A 258 26.02 -1.74 59.72
N LEU A 259 26.41 -3.00 59.47
CA LEU A 259 26.40 -4.09 60.48
C LEU A 259 26.42 -5.48 59.79
N ALA A 260 27.38 -6.30 60.24
CA ALA A 260 27.36 -7.76 60.45
C ALA A 260 26.47 -8.64 59.53
N GLY A 261 26.93 -9.71 58.90
CA GLY A 261 28.10 -10.56 59.15
C GLY A 261 27.72 -12.00 58.75
N GLY A 262 28.62 -12.74 58.11
CA GLY A 262 28.41 -14.16 57.80
C GLY A 262 29.07 -14.68 56.51
N LEU A 263 30.41 -14.80 56.54
CA LEU A 263 31.22 -15.99 56.19
C LEU A 263 30.46 -17.21 55.58
N ILE A 264 30.84 -17.99 54.54
CA ILE A 264 32.13 -18.39 53.92
C ILE A 264 31.88 -19.21 52.60
N SER A 265 32.78 -19.02 51.62
CA SER A 265 33.37 -19.87 50.56
C SER A 265 32.61 -20.81 49.58
N VAL A 266 32.91 -20.59 48.28
CA VAL A 266 33.49 -21.49 47.25
C VAL A 266 33.09 -22.98 47.21
N ALA A 267 32.36 -23.35 46.15
CA ALA A 267 32.67 -24.42 45.18
C ALA A 267 31.86 -24.19 43.90
#